data_AF-A0A3M1WJE3-F1
#
_entry.id   AF-A0A3M1WJE3-F1
#
_cell.length_a   1.000
_cell.length_b   1.000
_cell.length_c   1.000
_cell.angle_alpha   90.00
_cell.angle_beta   90.00
_cell.angle_gamma   90.00
#
_symmetry.space_group_name_H-M   'P 1'
#
loop_
_entity.id
_entity.type
_entity.pdbx_description
1 polymer ?
#
loop_
_entity_poly.entity_id
_entity_poly.type
_entity_poly.pdbx_seq_one_letter_code
_entity_poly.pdbx_strand_id
1 'polypeptide(L)'
;MALGFAWTAAVTAAELVAPVYPGAVHAPEYDTGRFEAWLSKDAPERVSAWYRQALRKAPVEAAGKHDWFVVLTQQEVGRILQASGGHWTEAVEAGVDVRRHPLATHGADVERTRRQVTPCRSDHFLVLRDLVNRGKGSQEEFDRLCGAYAWIEHAYYRLHDPGGLRQPMDQYLLAQARQRLTGGAGQSAMDAEALGRRMQELAQQGRLEEAARLAQQFQGAHGASAELPADAWEQWVAHLKRVADNAYRTMIRIHKHPSRWTDRPVGEAR
;
A
#
# COMPACT_ATOMS: atom_id res chain seq x y z
N MET A 1 37.82 20.49 0.51
CA MET A 1 38.17 19.11 0.10
C MET A 1 36.90 18.41 -0.34
N ALA A 2 36.72 18.21 -1.64
CA ALA A 2 35.58 17.50 -2.20
C ALA A 2 35.95 16.01 -2.29
N LEU A 3 35.32 15.18 -1.47
CA LEU A 3 35.40 13.72 -1.62
C LEU A 3 34.55 13.33 -2.83
N GLY A 4 35.18 13.32 -4.00
CA GLY A 4 34.62 12.73 -5.20
C GLY A 4 34.54 11.23 -5.04
N PHE A 5 33.35 10.70 -4.71
CA PHE A 5 33.06 9.28 -4.84
C PHE A 5 33.02 8.94 -6.34
N ALA A 6 34.17 8.54 -6.87
CA ALA A 6 34.29 7.89 -8.15
C ALA A 6 33.62 6.50 -8.05
N TRP A 7 32.35 6.43 -8.43
CA TRP A 7 31.67 5.18 -8.74
C TRP A 7 32.23 4.64 -10.07
N THR A 8 33.47 4.17 -10.04
CA THR A 8 34.04 3.36 -11.12
C THR A 8 33.47 1.95 -10.99
N ALA A 9 32.42 1.69 -11.79
CA ALA A 9 32.08 0.43 -12.42
C ALA A 9 32.56 -0.87 -11.71
N ALA A 10 31.95 -1.19 -10.57
CA ALA A 10 31.80 -2.58 -10.16
C ALA A 10 30.46 -3.10 -10.71
N VAL A 11 30.42 -3.32 -12.03
CA VAL A 11 29.41 -4.19 -12.67
C VAL A 11 29.78 -5.63 -12.36
N THR A 12 29.84 -5.96 -11.06
CA THR A 12 30.02 -7.32 -10.57
C THR A 12 28.67 -7.75 -10.04
N ALA A 13 27.94 -8.52 -10.85
CA ALA A 13 26.80 -9.33 -10.40
C ALA A 13 25.68 -8.60 -9.62
N ALA A 14 25.40 -7.33 -9.90
CA ALA A 14 24.16 -6.73 -9.43
C ALA A 14 22.99 -7.40 -10.17
N GLU A 15 22.15 -8.14 -9.43
CA GLU A 15 20.93 -8.75 -9.98
C GLU A 15 19.92 -7.70 -10.47
N LEU A 16 20.11 -6.44 -10.07
CA LEU A 16 19.30 -5.27 -10.37
C LEU A 16 20.04 -4.27 -11.27
N VAL A 17 19.30 -3.53 -12.10
CA VAL A 17 19.88 -2.50 -12.99
C VAL A 17 20.25 -1.21 -12.25
N ALA A 18 19.81 -1.02 -11.02
CA ALA A 18 20.07 0.18 -10.23
C ALA A 18 20.28 -0.17 -8.74
N PRO A 19 20.97 0.69 -7.97
CA PRO A 19 21.12 0.49 -6.53
C PRO A 19 19.78 0.67 -5.80
N VAL A 20 19.62 -0.06 -4.69
CA VAL A 20 18.47 0.05 -3.80
C VAL A 20 18.54 1.35 -3.00
N TYR A 21 17.40 2.03 -2.83
CA TYR A 21 17.28 3.23 -2.02
C TYR A 21 17.62 2.94 -0.54
N PRO A 22 18.50 3.72 0.12
CA PRO A 22 18.89 3.49 1.51
C PRO A 22 17.69 3.46 2.46
N GLY A 23 17.60 2.40 3.26
CA GLY A 23 16.50 2.21 4.22
C GLY A 23 15.19 1.68 3.61
N ALA A 24 15.14 1.41 2.30
CA ALA A 24 14.01 0.71 1.71
C ALA A 24 14.01 -0.78 2.12
N VAL A 25 12.81 -1.33 2.30
CA VAL A 25 12.58 -2.72 2.72
C VAL A 25 12.08 -3.52 1.52
N HIS A 26 12.75 -4.64 1.20
CA HIS A 26 12.35 -5.54 0.10
C HIS A 26 10.95 -6.11 0.35
N ALA A 27 10.05 -6.03 -0.62
CA ALA A 27 8.66 -6.48 -0.54
C ALA A 27 8.36 -7.57 -1.60
N PRO A 28 8.84 -8.81 -1.39
CA PRO A 28 8.77 -9.89 -2.37
C PRO A 28 7.35 -10.26 -2.82
N GLU A 29 6.33 -9.96 -2.02
CA GLU A 29 4.92 -10.13 -2.44
C GLU A 29 4.53 -9.33 -3.70
N TYR A 30 5.33 -8.32 -4.07
CA TYR A 30 5.12 -7.48 -5.25
C TYR A 30 6.17 -7.72 -6.33
N ASP A 31 7.10 -8.67 -6.13
CA ASP A 31 8.13 -8.99 -7.12
C ASP A 31 7.55 -9.67 -8.35
N THR A 32 8.30 -9.58 -9.45
CA THR A 32 8.01 -10.33 -10.68
C THR A 32 9.29 -10.99 -11.21
N GLY A 33 9.15 -11.74 -12.30
CA GLY A 33 10.31 -12.24 -13.05
C GLY A 33 11.20 -11.12 -13.60
N ARG A 34 10.72 -9.87 -13.66
CA ARG A 34 11.42 -8.74 -14.31
C ARG A 34 11.88 -7.65 -13.35
N PHE A 35 11.29 -7.52 -12.18
CA PHE A 35 11.68 -6.50 -11.20
C PHE A 35 11.49 -6.98 -9.77
N GLU A 36 12.19 -6.31 -8.86
CA GLU A 36 11.99 -6.42 -7.42
C GLU A 36 11.35 -5.14 -6.87
N ALA A 37 10.46 -5.30 -5.91
CA ALA A 37 9.74 -4.22 -5.27
C ALA A 37 10.31 -3.91 -3.88
N TRP A 38 10.43 -2.63 -3.58
CA TRP A 38 10.99 -2.11 -2.34
C TRP A 38 10.09 -1.02 -1.80
N LEU A 39 9.91 -0.96 -0.48
CA LEU A 39 9.05 0.02 0.18
C LEU A 39 9.88 0.99 1.02
N SER A 40 9.56 2.28 0.97
CA SER A 40 10.24 3.32 1.75
C SER A 40 9.25 4.15 2.56
N LYS A 41 9.67 4.52 3.78
CA LYS A 41 8.96 5.48 4.63
C LYS A 41 9.09 6.92 4.11
N ASP A 42 10.13 7.20 3.32
CA ASP A 42 10.34 8.52 2.75
C ASP A 42 9.33 8.84 1.65
N ALA A 43 9.05 10.14 1.50
CA ALA A 43 8.17 10.66 0.46
C ALA A 43 8.76 10.42 -0.95
N PRO A 44 7.92 10.25 -1.99
CA PRO A 44 8.37 9.90 -3.33
C PRO A 44 9.29 10.97 -3.93
N GLU A 45 9.11 12.24 -3.57
CA GLU A 45 9.98 13.34 -4.01
C GLU A 45 11.43 13.17 -3.53
N ARG A 46 11.61 12.75 -2.27
CA ARG A 46 12.92 12.49 -1.68
C ARG A 46 13.58 11.27 -2.31
N VAL A 47 12.81 10.20 -2.52
CA VAL A 47 13.29 8.97 -3.19
C VAL A 47 13.71 9.26 -4.62
N SER A 48 12.88 9.99 -5.38
CA SER A 48 13.19 10.41 -6.75
C SER A 48 14.43 11.30 -6.84
N ALA A 49 14.55 12.30 -5.95
CA ALA A 49 15.74 13.15 -5.91
C ALA A 49 17.03 12.35 -5.71
N TRP A 50 16.98 11.31 -4.86
CA TRP A 50 18.11 10.41 -4.69
C TRP A 50 18.45 9.64 -5.97
N TYR A 51 17.46 9.07 -6.67
CA TYR A 51 17.71 8.37 -7.94
C TYR A 51 18.23 9.31 -9.04
N ARG A 52 17.78 10.57 -9.09
CA ARG A 52 18.35 11.58 -10.00
C ARG A 52 19.85 11.74 -9.78
N GLN A 53 20.27 11.82 -8.52
CA GLN A 53 21.68 11.95 -8.16
C GLN A 53 22.47 10.65 -8.41
N ALA A 54 21.92 9.51 -7.97
CA ALA A 54 22.58 8.21 -8.05
C ALA A 54 22.77 7.74 -9.50
N LEU A 55 21.77 7.97 -10.35
CA LEU A 55 21.79 7.55 -11.76
C LEU A 55 22.28 8.65 -12.71
N ARG A 56 22.43 9.89 -12.22
CA ARG A 56 22.75 11.09 -13.03
C ARG A 56 21.80 11.26 -14.23
N LYS A 57 20.52 10.95 -14.01
CA LYS A 57 19.46 10.97 -15.04
C LYS A 57 18.23 11.69 -14.50
N ALA A 58 17.57 12.45 -15.36
CA ALA A 58 16.22 12.92 -15.06
C ALA A 58 15.23 11.77 -15.30
N PRO A 59 14.16 11.67 -14.49
CA PRO A 59 13.09 10.73 -14.81
C PRO A 59 12.38 11.18 -16.08
N VAL A 60 11.93 10.20 -16.87
CA VAL A 60 10.92 10.40 -17.90
C VAL A 60 9.58 10.43 -17.16
N GLU A 61 8.88 11.56 -17.19
CA GLU A 61 7.56 11.67 -16.56
C GLU A 61 6.54 10.88 -17.38
N ALA A 62 6.32 9.61 -17.00
CA ALA A 62 5.24 8.80 -17.53
C ALA A 62 3.91 9.31 -16.94
N ALA A 63 3.32 10.31 -17.60
CA ALA A 63 1.98 10.85 -17.32
C ALA A 63 1.65 10.94 -15.80
N GLY A 64 2.52 11.59 -15.01
CA GLY A 64 2.31 11.94 -13.60
C GLY A 64 2.00 10.80 -12.61
N LYS A 65 2.24 9.54 -12.97
CA LYS A 65 1.88 8.38 -12.14
C LYS A 65 3.05 7.81 -11.35
N HIS A 66 4.27 8.14 -11.75
CA HIS A 66 5.53 7.69 -11.15
C HIS A 66 6.69 8.38 -11.84
N ASP A 67 7.85 8.40 -11.17
CA ASP A 67 9.09 8.86 -11.77
C ASP A 67 9.82 7.64 -12.35
N TRP A 68 9.90 7.56 -13.68
CA TRP A 68 10.54 6.46 -14.40
C TRP A 68 11.96 6.83 -14.81
N PHE A 69 12.95 6.11 -14.29
CA PHE A 69 14.35 6.30 -14.62
C PHE A 69 14.84 5.19 -15.54
N VAL A 70 14.91 5.46 -16.85
CA VAL A 70 15.46 4.53 -17.84
C VAL A 70 16.96 4.34 -17.59
N VAL A 71 17.35 3.14 -17.15
CA VAL A 71 18.75 2.77 -16.98
C VAL A 71 19.29 2.14 -18.26
N LEU A 72 18.56 1.14 -18.79
CA LEU A 72 18.84 0.47 -20.05
C LEU A 72 17.72 0.78 -21.04
N THR A 73 18.12 1.27 -22.21
CA THR A 73 17.23 1.46 -23.36
C THR A 73 16.73 0.13 -23.90
N GLN A 74 15.64 0.16 -24.65
CA GLN A 74 15.10 -1.02 -25.33
C GLN A 74 16.16 -1.72 -26.21
N GLN A 75 17.01 -0.95 -26.91
CA GLN A 75 18.07 -1.49 -27.77
C GLN A 75 19.16 -2.21 -26.94
N GLU A 76 19.54 -1.67 -25.78
CA GLU A 76 20.50 -2.31 -24.87
C GLU A 76 19.94 -3.60 -24.30
N VAL A 77 18.68 -3.59 -23.85
CA VAL A 77 17.99 -4.79 -23.37
C VAL A 77 17.94 -5.85 -24.46
N GLY A 78 17.57 -5.49 -25.70
CA GLY A 78 17.53 -6.43 -26.83
C GLY A 78 18.89 -7.09 -27.10
N ARG A 79 19.99 -6.32 -27.07
CA ARG A 79 21.35 -6.87 -27.23
C ARG A 79 21.72 -7.85 -26.12
N ILE A 80 21.36 -7.54 -24.86
CA ILE A 80 21.63 -8.43 -23.72
C ILE A 80 20.84 -9.74 -23.86
N LEU A 81 19.55 -9.64 -24.17
CA LEU A 81 18.69 -10.82 -24.34
C LEU A 81 19.22 -11.71 -25.46
N GLN A 82 19.56 -11.13 -26.63
CA GLN A 82 20.14 -11.86 -27.75
C GLN A 82 21.44 -12.60 -27.37
N ALA A 83 22.33 -11.95 -26.62
CA ALA A 83 23.57 -12.57 -26.17
C ALA A 83 23.37 -13.69 -25.14
N SER A 84 22.30 -13.62 -24.35
CA SER A 84 21.97 -14.61 -23.31
C SER A 84 21.07 -15.76 -23.79
N GLY A 85 20.63 -15.76 -25.06
CA GLY A 85 19.69 -16.73 -25.60
C GLY A 85 18.23 -16.50 -25.17
N GLY A 86 17.91 -15.32 -24.63
CA GLY A 86 16.54 -14.93 -24.26
C GLY A 86 15.69 -14.46 -25.46
N HIS A 87 14.37 -14.41 -25.27
CA HIS A 87 13.43 -14.00 -26.31
C HIS A 87 13.48 -12.48 -26.57
N TRP A 88 14.02 -12.07 -27.73
CA TRP A 88 14.21 -10.65 -28.08
C TRP A 88 12.92 -9.84 -28.26
N THR A 89 11.78 -10.50 -28.51
CA THR A 89 10.46 -9.87 -28.65
C THR A 89 9.96 -9.22 -27.35
N GLU A 90 10.64 -9.49 -26.24
CA GLU A 90 10.35 -8.91 -24.93
C GLU A 90 11.20 -7.67 -24.61
N ALA A 91 12.00 -7.19 -25.56
CA ALA A 91 12.83 -6.01 -25.34
C ALA A 91 11.96 -4.80 -24.99
N VAL A 92 12.05 -4.39 -23.73
CA VAL A 92 11.46 -3.18 -23.15
C VAL A 92 12.56 -2.40 -22.46
N GLU A 93 12.31 -1.13 -22.15
CA GLU A 93 13.23 -0.37 -21.28
C GLU A 93 13.31 -1.00 -19.89
N ALA A 94 14.50 -0.99 -19.29
CA ALA A 94 14.71 -1.44 -17.92
C ALA A 94 15.24 -0.29 -17.06
N GLY A 95 14.77 -0.22 -15.82
CA GLY A 95 15.03 0.95 -15.00
C GLY A 95 14.38 0.92 -13.63
N VAL A 96 14.25 2.10 -13.04
CA VAL A 96 13.66 2.30 -11.71
C VAL A 96 12.34 3.05 -11.85
N ASP A 97 11.27 2.49 -11.28
CA ASP A 97 9.94 3.08 -11.21
C ASP A 97 9.66 3.48 -9.75
N VAL A 98 9.72 4.78 -9.47
CA VAL A 98 9.40 5.36 -8.15
C VAL A 98 7.92 5.75 -8.15
N ARG A 99 7.10 4.90 -7.54
CA ARG A 99 5.64 5.06 -7.56
C ARG A 99 5.10 5.90 -6.44
N ARG A 100 4.16 6.75 -6.83
CA ARG A 100 3.14 7.34 -5.97
C ARG A 100 1.95 6.36 -5.92
N HIS A 101 1.18 6.36 -4.85
CA HIS A 101 0.04 5.45 -4.70
C HIS A 101 -0.97 5.58 -5.88
N PRO A 102 -1.57 4.46 -6.35
CA PRO A 102 -2.44 4.40 -7.53
C PRO A 102 -3.66 5.33 -7.53
N LEU A 103 -4.13 5.83 -6.37
CA LEU A 103 -5.21 6.82 -6.31
C LEU A 103 -4.77 8.27 -6.63
N ALA A 104 -3.48 8.53 -6.81
CA ALA A 104 -2.96 9.79 -7.36
C ALA A 104 -3.06 9.83 -8.91
N THR A 105 -4.16 9.31 -9.45
CA THR A 105 -4.27 8.73 -10.81
C THR A 105 -4.17 9.70 -11.99
N HIS A 106 -4.08 11.01 -11.75
CA HIS A 106 -4.07 12.01 -12.80
C HIS A 106 -2.96 13.05 -12.57
N GLY A 107 -1.99 13.10 -13.49
CA GLY A 107 -0.80 13.96 -13.39
C GLY A 107 -1.07 15.46 -13.39
N ALA A 108 -2.19 15.91 -13.98
CA ALA A 108 -2.66 17.29 -13.87
C ALA A 108 -3.34 17.59 -12.51
N ASP A 109 -3.57 16.55 -11.70
CA ASP A 109 -4.48 16.56 -10.57
C ASP A 109 -3.90 16.07 -9.27
N VAL A 110 -2.61 15.80 -9.12
CA VAL A 110 -2.13 15.40 -7.78
C VAL A 110 -2.57 16.44 -6.72
N GLU A 111 -2.59 17.72 -7.08
CA GLU A 111 -3.16 18.78 -6.27
C GLU A 111 -4.69 18.91 -6.40
N ARG A 112 -5.30 18.65 -7.57
CA ARG A 112 -6.77 18.66 -7.74
C ARG A 112 -7.43 17.47 -7.05
N THR A 113 -6.99 16.24 -7.25
CA THR A 113 -7.26 15.02 -6.48
C THR A 113 -6.94 15.19 -5.00
N ARG A 114 -5.82 15.80 -4.58
CA ARG A 114 -5.64 16.15 -3.15
C ARG A 114 -6.71 17.12 -2.62
N ARG A 115 -7.19 18.04 -3.47
CA ARG A 115 -8.27 18.99 -3.12
C ARG A 115 -9.67 18.39 -3.25
N GLN A 116 -9.87 17.38 -4.09
CA GLN A 116 -11.17 16.77 -4.42
C GLN A 116 -11.44 15.49 -3.64
N VAL A 117 -10.40 14.71 -3.35
CA VAL A 117 -10.47 13.62 -2.38
C VAL A 117 -10.44 14.31 -1.03
N THR A 118 -11.61 14.46 -0.43
CA THR A 118 -11.69 14.87 0.98
C THR A 118 -10.76 13.94 1.75
N PRO A 119 -9.72 14.45 2.43
CA PRO A 119 -8.85 13.59 3.21
C PRO A 119 -9.67 12.93 4.32
N CYS A 120 -9.19 11.79 4.83
CA CYS A 120 -9.74 11.17 6.04
C CYS A 120 -11.13 10.53 5.81
N ARG A 121 -11.26 9.79 4.70
CA ARG A 121 -12.46 9.02 4.34
C ARG A 121 -12.34 7.51 4.53
N SER A 122 -11.14 7.01 4.78
CA SER A 122 -10.93 5.61 5.12
C SER A 122 -11.60 5.27 6.44
N ASP A 123 -11.86 3.98 6.63
CA ASP A 123 -12.42 3.43 7.86
C ASP A 123 -11.66 3.84 9.12
N HIS A 124 -10.35 4.10 9.01
CA HIS A 124 -9.53 4.61 10.11
C HIS A 124 -10.03 5.97 10.61
N PHE A 125 -10.43 6.87 9.72
CA PHE A 125 -10.90 8.21 10.11
C PHE A 125 -12.41 8.26 10.32
N LEU A 126 -13.18 7.42 9.65
CA LEU A 126 -14.63 7.33 9.87
C LEU A 126 -14.96 7.00 11.33
N VAL A 127 -14.17 6.12 11.96
CA VAL A 127 -14.34 5.82 13.40
C VAL A 127 -14.01 7.02 14.28
N LEU A 128 -12.95 7.78 14.01
CA LEU A 128 -12.68 9.01 14.77
C LEU A 128 -13.83 10.02 14.63
N ARG A 129 -14.40 10.17 13.44
CA ARG A 129 -15.53 11.06 13.22
C ARG A 129 -16.76 10.63 14.01
N ASP A 130 -17.02 9.33 14.09
CA ASP A 130 -18.07 8.78 14.96
C ASP A 130 -17.77 9.07 16.44
N LEU A 131 -16.52 8.92 16.89
CA LEU A 131 -16.12 9.26 18.25
C LEU A 131 -16.32 10.76 18.58
N VAL A 132 -16.01 11.66 17.65
CA VAL A 132 -16.31 13.11 17.79
C VAL A 132 -17.82 13.33 17.95
N ASN A 133 -18.64 12.71 17.09
CA ASN A 133 -20.10 12.83 17.16
C ASN A 133 -20.68 12.29 18.49
N ARG A 134 -20.00 11.36 19.14
CA ARG A 134 -20.34 10.81 20.46
C ARG A 134 -19.72 11.58 21.63
N GLY A 135 -19.07 12.72 21.37
CA GLY A 135 -18.47 13.57 22.41
C GLY A 135 -17.20 13.01 23.06
N LYS A 136 -16.53 12.04 22.41
CA LYS A 136 -15.27 11.45 22.92
C LYS A 136 -14.01 12.18 22.44
N GLY A 137 -14.16 13.18 21.58
CA GLY A 137 -13.06 14.02 21.07
C GLY A 137 -13.64 15.27 20.41
N SER A 138 -12.76 16.18 19.96
CA SER A 138 -13.18 17.41 19.29
C SER A 138 -12.96 17.39 17.78
N GLN A 139 -13.70 18.23 17.05
CA GLN A 139 -13.48 18.43 15.61
C GLN A 139 -12.07 18.98 15.31
N GLU A 140 -11.57 19.88 16.16
CA GLU A 140 -10.21 20.44 16.02
C GLU A 140 -9.13 19.35 16.11
N GLU A 141 -9.25 18.44 17.08
CA GLU A 141 -8.31 17.35 17.21
C GLU A 141 -8.41 16.35 16.05
N PHE A 142 -9.63 16.09 15.55
CA PHE A 142 -9.83 15.30 14.35
C PHE A 142 -9.12 15.94 13.15
N ASP A 143 -9.30 17.23 12.91
CA ASP A 143 -8.68 17.94 11.78
C ASP A 143 -7.14 17.92 11.88
N ARG A 144 -6.59 18.06 13.10
CA ARG A 144 -5.16 17.93 13.36
C ARG A 144 -4.64 16.53 13.05
N LEU A 145 -5.33 15.48 13.52
CA LEU A 145 -4.97 14.09 13.23
C LEU A 145 -5.08 13.79 11.74
N CYS A 146 -6.12 14.32 11.10
CA CYS A 146 -6.32 14.22 9.67
C CYS A 146 -5.14 14.82 8.90
N GLY A 147 -4.72 16.05 9.21
CA GLY A 147 -3.54 16.68 8.59
C GLY A 147 -2.25 15.87 8.80
N ALA A 148 -2.07 15.28 9.98
CA ALA A 148 -0.86 14.51 10.30
C ALA A 148 -0.82 13.11 9.63
N TYR A 149 -1.98 12.46 9.51
CA TYR A 149 -2.06 11.04 9.16
C TYR A 149 -2.83 10.72 7.88
N ALA A 150 -3.50 11.67 7.21
CA ALA A 150 -4.30 11.38 6.00
C ALA A 150 -3.52 10.63 4.91
N TRP A 151 -2.20 10.79 4.86
CA TRP A 151 -1.34 10.09 3.92
C TRP A 151 -1.39 8.56 4.05
N ILE A 152 -1.80 8.01 5.20
CA ILE A 152 -1.90 6.56 5.41
C ILE A 152 -2.98 5.92 4.51
N GLU A 153 -4.00 6.67 4.10
CA GLU A 153 -5.06 6.21 3.19
C GLU A 153 -4.53 5.87 1.79
N HIS A 154 -3.34 6.37 1.50
CA HIS A 154 -2.67 6.22 0.21
C HIS A 154 -1.25 5.68 0.41
N ALA A 155 -1.00 4.97 1.51
CA ALA A 155 0.28 4.33 1.73
C ALA A 155 0.31 2.92 1.14
N TYR A 156 1.50 2.39 0.95
CA TYR A 156 1.74 0.98 0.70
C TYR A 156 1.91 0.24 2.02
N TYR A 157 1.45 -1.00 2.06
CA TYR A 157 1.53 -1.86 3.22
C TYR A 157 2.14 -3.18 2.83
N ARG A 158 2.90 -3.79 3.74
CA ARG A 158 3.27 -5.21 3.60
C ARG A 158 2.03 -6.08 3.71
N LEU A 159 2.04 -7.21 3.02
CA LEU A 159 1.02 -8.23 3.26
C LEU A 159 1.32 -8.94 4.59
N HIS A 160 0.29 -9.05 5.42
CA HIS A 160 0.28 -9.85 6.62
C HIS A 160 -0.51 -11.13 6.34
N ASP A 161 0.03 -12.28 6.73
CA ASP A 161 -0.57 -13.59 6.45
C ASP A 161 -0.88 -14.37 7.74
N PRO A 162 -1.81 -13.89 8.60
CA PRO A 162 -2.26 -14.66 9.74
C PRO A 162 -3.21 -15.76 9.26
N GLY A 163 -2.70 -16.99 9.14
CA GLY A 163 -3.52 -18.17 8.84
C GLY A 163 -3.79 -18.46 7.36
N GLY A 164 -2.97 -17.94 6.43
CA GLY A 164 -3.10 -18.20 4.99
C GLY A 164 -3.92 -17.15 4.21
N LEU A 165 -4.52 -16.18 4.92
CA LEU A 165 -5.25 -15.06 4.32
C LEU A 165 -4.32 -13.85 4.21
N ARG A 166 -3.63 -13.72 3.07
CA ARG A 166 -2.78 -12.57 2.74
C ARG A 166 -3.62 -11.30 2.66
N GLN A 167 -3.55 -10.47 3.70
CA GLN A 167 -4.25 -9.19 3.77
C GLN A 167 -3.26 -8.02 3.96
N PRO A 168 -3.55 -6.83 3.42
CA PRO A 168 -2.78 -5.64 3.74
C PRO A 168 -2.72 -5.36 5.26
N MET A 169 -1.55 -4.96 5.77
CA MET A 169 -1.33 -4.74 7.21
C MET A 169 -2.29 -3.71 7.83
N ASP A 170 -2.71 -2.67 7.10
CA ASP A 170 -3.69 -1.68 7.58
C ASP A 170 -5.04 -2.33 7.92
N GLN A 171 -5.52 -3.24 7.08
CA GLN A 171 -6.78 -3.95 7.27
C GLN A 171 -6.72 -4.88 8.49
N TYR A 172 -5.61 -5.59 8.64
CA TYR A 172 -5.37 -6.41 9.83
C TYR A 172 -5.38 -5.56 11.11
N LEU A 173 -4.64 -4.45 11.13
CA LEU A 173 -4.60 -3.54 12.28
C LEU A 173 -5.97 -2.92 12.55
N LEU A 174 -6.72 -2.56 11.51
CA LEU A 174 -8.07 -2.01 11.63
C LEU A 174 -9.02 -3.02 12.28
N ALA A 175 -9.01 -4.28 11.84
CA ALA A 175 -9.82 -5.34 12.44
C ALA A 175 -9.47 -5.54 13.92
N GLN A 176 -8.17 -5.61 14.24
CA GLN A 176 -7.70 -5.75 15.62
C GLN A 176 -8.11 -4.55 16.51
N ALA A 177 -8.01 -3.33 15.99
CA ALA A 177 -8.40 -2.13 16.72
C ALA A 177 -9.91 -2.07 16.97
N ARG A 178 -10.73 -2.43 15.97
CA ARG A 178 -12.19 -2.52 16.14
C ARG A 178 -12.58 -3.51 17.22
N GLN A 179 -11.96 -4.70 17.25
CA GLN A 179 -12.21 -5.71 18.28
C GLN A 179 -11.87 -5.23 19.69
N ARG A 180 -10.79 -4.46 19.85
CA ARG A 180 -10.42 -3.88 21.15
C ARG A 180 -11.38 -2.79 21.57
N LEU A 181 -11.76 -1.91 20.65
CA LEU A 181 -12.67 -0.79 20.93
C LEU A 181 -14.06 -1.28 21.39
N THR A 182 -14.51 -2.42 20.87
CA THR A 182 -15.77 -3.06 21.26
C THR A 182 -15.62 -4.03 22.45
N GLY A 183 -14.50 -3.98 23.19
CA GLY A 183 -14.32 -4.70 24.45
C GLY A 183 -14.14 -6.22 24.31
N GLY A 184 -13.68 -6.71 23.15
CA GLY A 184 -13.54 -8.14 22.93
C GLY A 184 -14.90 -8.83 22.80
N ALA A 185 -15.78 -8.29 21.96
CA ALA A 185 -16.93 -9.04 21.44
C ALA A 185 -16.46 -10.16 20.49
N GLY A 186 -15.63 -11.09 20.99
CA GLY A 186 -15.22 -12.30 20.28
C GLY A 186 -16.41 -13.20 19.92
N GLN A 187 -17.53 -13.06 20.64
CA GLN A 187 -18.83 -13.58 20.21
C GLN A 187 -19.32 -12.89 18.93
N SER A 188 -19.23 -11.56 18.80
CA SER A 188 -19.69 -10.83 17.62
C SER A 188 -18.93 -11.11 16.32
N ALA A 189 -17.66 -11.53 16.37
CA ALA A 189 -16.91 -11.91 15.16
C ALA A 189 -17.32 -13.30 14.65
N MET A 190 -17.49 -14.27 15.57
CA MET A 190 -18.16 -15.54 15.27
C MET A 190 -19.60 -15.32 14.82
N ASP A 191 -20.31 -14.35 15.40
CA ASP A 191 -21.68 -14.00 15.02
C ASP A 191 -21.72 -13.29 13.67
N ALA A 192 -20.72 -12.48 13.30
CA ALA A 192 -20.67 -11.81 12.00
C ALA A 192 -20.38 -12.80 10.86
N GLU A 193 -19.51 -13.79 11.09
CA GLU A 193 -19.26 -14.87 10.12
C GLU A 193 -20.47 -15.81 10.03
N ALA A 194 -21.08 -16.18 11.16
CA ALA A 194 -22.32 -16.96 11.19
C ALA A 194 -23.49 -16.22 10.54
N LEU A 195 -23.59 -14.91 10.75
CA LEU A 195 -24.52 -14.01 10.08
C LEU A 195 -24.26 -13.96 8.58
N GLY A 196 -23.00 -13.79 8.16
CA GLY A 196 -22.61 -13.80 6.76
C GLY A 196 -23.02 -15.10 6.05
N ARG A 197 -22.74 -16.25 6.68
CA ARG A 197 -23.21 -17.56 6.20
C ARG A 197 -24.73 -17.64 6.16
N ARG A 198 -25.42 -17.16 7.19
CA ARG A 198 -26.88 -17.20 7.26
C ARG A 198 -27.54 -16.30 6.21
N MET A 199 -26.98 -15.12 5.96
CA MET A 199 -27.41 -14.22 4.89
C MET A 199 -27.18 -14.86 3.52
N GLN A 200 -26.04 -15.53 3.33
CA GLN A 200 -25.73 -16.25 2.10
C GLN A 200 -26.69 -17.43 1.87
N GLU A 201 -27.02 -18.21 2.91
CA GLU A 201 -28.04 -19.28 2.85
C GLU A 201 -29.42 -18.73 2.49
N LEU A 202 -29.87 -17.67 3.16
CA LEU A 202 -31.16 -17.02 2.87
C LEU A 202 -31.21 -16.51 1.43
N ALA A 203 -30.11 -15.94 0.93
CA ALA A 203 -30.00 -15.49 -0.45
C ALA A 203 -30.08 -16.66 -1.45
N GLN A 204 -29.38 -17.78 -1.18
CA GLN A 204 -29.45 -18.99 -2.02
C GLN A 204 -30.85 -19.62 -2.03
N GLN A 205 -31.63 -19.44 -0.96
CA GLN A 205 -33.02 -19.89 -0.86
C GLN A 205 -34.03 -18.91 -1.49
N GLY A 206 -33.59 -17.79 -2.07
CA GLY A 206 -34.46 -16.76 -2.63
C GLY A 206 -35.18 -15.90 -1.58
N ARG A 207 -34.79 -15.99 -0.30
CA ARG A 207 -35.40 -15.29 0.85
C ARG A 207 -34.72 -13.95 1.12
N LEU A 208 -34.69 -13.10 0.10
CA LEU A 208 -33.93 -11.84 0.12
C LEU A 208 -34.46 -10.83 1.15
N GLU A 209 -35.78 -10.77 1.39
CA GLU A 209 -36.37 -9.87 2.39
C GLU A 209 -35.96 -10.23 3.82
N GLU A 210 -35.80 -11.51 4.11
CA GLU A 210 -35.35 -11.98 5.43
C GLU A 210 -33.86 -11.74 5.62
N ALA A 211 -33.05 -11.93 4.57
CA ALA A 211 -31.64 -11.54 4.60
C ALA A 211 -31.49 -10.03 4.85
N ALA A 212 -32.34 -9.20 4.24
CA ALA A 212 -32.35 -7.76 4.46
C ALA A 212 -32.79 -7.36 5.89
N ARG A 213 -33.83 -7.98 6.44
CA ARG A 213 -34.24 -7.76 7.85
C ARG A 213 -33.16 -8.19 8.83
N LEU A 214 -32.52 -9.33 8.58
CA LEU A 214 -31.44 -9.84 9.41
C LEU A 214 -30.23 -8.90 9.39
N ALA A 215 -29.89 -8.35 8.21
CA ALA A 215 -28.87 -7.31 8.08
C ALA A 215 -29.23 -6.02 8.85
N GLN A 216 -30.49 -5.58 8.78
CA GLN A 216 -30.96 -4.40 9.52
C GLN A 216 -30.94 -4.61 11.03
N GLN A 217 -31.34 -5.77 11.53
CA GLN A 217 -31.28 -6.11 12.95
C GLN A 217 -29.84 -6.08 13.47
N PHE A 218 -28.90 -6.59 12.68
CA PHE A 218 -27.49 -6.59 13.05
C PHE A 218 -26.85 -5.20 12.99
N GLN A 219 -27.25 -4.37 12.01
CA GLN A 219 -26.87 -2.95 11.96
C GLN A 219 -27.40 -2.19 13.19
N GLY A 220 -28.60 -2.51 13.69
CA GLY A 220 -29.17 -1.93 14.90
C GLY A 220 -28.47 -2.38 16.19
N ALA A 221 -28.04 -3.64 16.27
CA ALA A 221 -27.40 -4.21 17.46
C ALA A 221 -25.93 -3.78 17.67
N HIS A 222 -25.20 -3.42 16.60
CA HIS A 222 -23.81 -2.97 16.69
C HIS A 222 -23.59 -1.48 16.43
N GLY A 223 -24.59 -0.75 15.95
CA GLY A 223 -24.43 0.66 15.57
C GLY A 223 -24.52 1.68 16.71
N ALA A 224 -25.41 1.49 17.69
CA ALA A 224 -25.89 2.64 18.49
C ALA A 224 -25.81 2.51 20.03
N SER A 225 -25.59 1.32 20.62
CA SER A 225 -25.69 1.18 22.09
C SER A 225 -24.58 0.39 22.79
N ALA A 226 -23.52 0.00 22.10
CA ALA A 226 -22.33 -0.46 22.81
C ALA A 226 -21.70 0.74 23.53
N GLU A 227 -21.67 0.70 24.87
CA GLU A 227 -20.90 1.68 25.65
C GLU A 227 -19.44 1.60 25.22
N LEU A 228 -18.95 2.69 24.62
CA LEU A 228 -17.55 2.81 24.25
C LEU A 228 -16.71 3.05 25.51
N PRO A 229 -15.51 2.47 25.58
CA PRO A 229 -14.62 2.70 26.71
C PRO A 229 -14.30 4.20 26.87
N ALA A 230 -13.98 4.62 28.10
CA ALA A 230 -13.73 6.02 28.41
C ALA A 230 -12.57 6.60 27.58
N ASP A 231 -11.55 5.77 27.31
CA ASP A 231 -10.33 6.07 26.57
C ASP A 231 -10.41 5.67 25.07
N ALA A 232 -11.63 5.50 24.54
CA ALA A 232 -11.86 5.11 23.14
C ALA A 232 -11.10 6.00 22.13
N TRP A 233 -11.05 7.30 22.39
CA TRP A 233 -10.34 8.28 21.56
C TRP A 233 -8.84 8.03 21.55
N GLU A 234 -8.23 7.93 22.73
CA GLU A 234 -6.80 7.69 22.92
C GLU A 234 -6.37 6.35 22.30
N GLN A 235 -7.18 5.30 22.48
CA GLN A 235 -6.95 3.99 21.87
C GLN A 235 -6.93 4.09 20.34
N TRP A 236 -7.83 4.87 19.76
CA TRP A 236 -7.91 5.02 18.31
C TRP A 236 -6.83 5.93 17.74
N VAL A 237 -6.41 6.97 18.47
CA VAL A 237 -5.21 7.75 18.13
C VAL A 237 -3.96 6.87 18.15
N ALA A 238 -3.83 5.98 19.14
CA ALA A 238 -2.74 5.00 19.18
C ALA A 238 -2.83 3.99 18.01
N HIS A 239 -4.03 3.63 17.56
CA HIS A 239 -4.23 2.85 16.34
C HIS A 239 -3.70 3.59 15.09
N LEU A 240 -4.06 4.86 14.87
CA LEU A 240 -3.55 5.63 13.74
C LEU A 240 -2.01 5.67 13.71
N LYS A 241 -1.39 5.88 14.87
CA LYS A 241 0.09 5.84 15.00
C LYS A 241 0.65 4.50 14.56
N ARG A 242 0.08 3.39 15.06
CA ARG A 242 0.50 2.04 14.67
C ARG A 242 0.33 1.78 13.17
N VAL A 243 -0.76 2.25 12.56
CA VAL A 243 -0.95 2.13 11.11
C VAL A 243 0.12 2.94 10.37
N ALA A 244 0.38 4.18 10.77
CA ALA A 244 1.43 5.02 10.20
C ALA A 244 2.83 4.38 10.31
N ASP A 245 3.14 3.78 11.45
CA ASP A 245 4.40 3.05 11.69
C ASP A 245 4.55 1.83 10.78
N ASN A 246 3.46 1.28 10.26
CA ASN A 246 3.44 0.17 9.30
C ASN A 246 3.25 0.61 7.84
N ALA A 247 2.88 1.87 7.61
CA ALA A 247 2.60 2.46 6.31
C ALA A 247 3.88 2.95 5.60
N TYR A 248 4.06 2.61 4.33
CA TYR A 248 5.17 3.06 3.49
C TYR A 248 4.68 4.09 2.48
N ARG A 249 5.34 5.24 2.40
CA ARG A 249 4.89 6.35 1.54
C ARG A 249 5.19 6.11 0.06
N THR A 250 6.19 5.29 -0.23
CA THR A 250 6.72 5.10 -1.58
C THR A 250 6.97 3.62 -1.85
N MET A 251 6.57 3.16 -3.04
CA MET A 251 6.99 1.88 -3.60
C MET A 251 7.96 2.13 -4.75
N ILE A 252 9.06 1.38 -4.76
CA ILE A 252 10.13 1.46 -5.74
C ILE A 252 10.18 0.11 -6.43
N ARG A 253 10.10 0.09 -7.77
CA ARG A 253 10.35 -1.12 -8.55
C ARG A 253 11.66 -0.97 -9.28
N ILE A 254 12.57 -1.89 -9.07
CA ILE A 254 13.88 -1.89 -9.71
C ILE A 254 13.92 -3.11 -10.63
N HIS A 255 14.10 -2.88 -11.93
CA HIS A 255 14.22 -3.99 -12.86
C HIS A 255 15.46 -4.83 -12.54
N LYS A 256 15.28 -6.15 -12.64
CA LYS A 256 16.39 -7.10 -12.67
C LYS A 256 17.20 -6.87 -13.92
N HIS A 257 18.48 -7.22 -13.90
CA HIS A 257 19.29 -7.24 -15.10
C HIS A 257 18.63 -8.17 -16.15
N PRO A 258 18.53 -7.80 -17.44
CA PRO A 258 17.77 -8.58 -18.42
C PRO A 258 18.23 -10.05 -18.56
N SER A 259 19.51 -10.33 -18.33
CA SER A 259 20.04 -11.71 -18.31
C SER A 259 19.53 -12.58 -17.15
N ARG A 260 18.75 -12.00 -16.23
CA ARG A 260 18.10 -12.67 -15.10
C ARG A 260 16.58 -12.72 -15.23
N TRP A 261 16.03 -12.17 -16.31
CA TRP A 261 14.58 -12.21 -16.52
C TRP A 261 14.14 -13.66 -16.74
N THR A 262 13.03 -14.00 -16.10
CA THR A 262 12.41 -15.31 -16.24
C THR A 262 11.01 -15.14 -16.81
N ASP A 263 10.72 -15.85 -17.89
CA ASP A 263 9.39 -15.84 -18.54
C ASP A 263 8.30 -16.51 -17.70
N ARG A 264 8.69 -17.15 -16.58
CA ARG A 264 7.77 -17.82 -15.67
C ARG A 264 7.14 -16.84 -14.68
N PRO A 265 5.81 -16.84 -14.51
CA PRO A 265 5.15 -16.14 -13.42
C PRO A 265 5.72 -16.62 -12.08
N VAL A 266 6.01 -15.67 -11.17
CA VAL A 266 6.39 -16.00 -9.79
C VAL A 266 5.13 -16.54 -9.10
N GLY A 267 4.96 -17.86 -9.06
CA GLY A 267 3.77 -18.49 -8.47
C GLY A 267 3.45 -19.92 -8.91
N GLU A 268 4.05 -20.42 -10.00
CA GLU A 268 4.04 -21.85 -10.28
C GLU A 268 5.08 -22.53 -9.39
N ALA A 269 4.64 -22.99 -8.22
CA ALA A 269 5.43 -23.87 -7.37
C ALA A 269 5.87 -25.10 -8.18
N ARG A 270 7.14 -25.47 -8.04
CA ARG A 270 7.66 -26.75 -8.56
C ARG A 270 6.99 -27.92 -7.86
#